data_AF-A0A9P6ZV62-F1
#
_entry.id   AF-A0A9P6ZV62-F1
#
_cell.length_a   1.000
_cell.length_b   1.000
_cell.length_c   1.000
_cell.angle_alpha   90.00
_cell.angle_beta   90.00
_cell.angle_gamma   90.00
#
_symmetry.space_group_name_H-M   'P 1'
#
loop_
_entity.id
_entity.type
_entity.pdbx_description
1 polymer ?
#
loop_
_entity_poly.entity_id
_entity_poly.type
_entity_poly.pdbx_seq_one_letter_code
_entity_poly.pdbx_strand_id
1 'polypeptide(L)'
;MEPSYRIVPPSQIKTASISDTAGSLGLHDTLRYGIRSIATQTRGGEFENRITKWEETQDNARLNMLANLYGPSAPMRLLMERQIVSTSPHMPGMPQSNIHLDILMGRDETLDPTDFFLGMESGPPLSVHNEMEKKLRL
;
A
#
# COMPACT_ATOMS: atom_id res chain seq x y z
N MET A 1 -22.37 -4.30 -3.77
CA MET A 1 -21.60 -3.13 -3.32
C MET A 1 -21.58 -2.14 -4.47
N GLU A 2 -21.85 -0.87 -4.23
CA GLU A 2 -21.74 0.17 -5.25
C GLU A 2 -20.27 0.33 -5.69
N PRO A 3 -19.98 0.37 -7.00
CA PRO A 3 -18.62 0.56 -7.47
C PRO A 3 -18.13 1.98 -7.15
N SER A 4 -16.93 2.10 -6.60
CA SER A 4 -16.37 3.40 -6.19
C SER A 4 -15.36 3.91 -7.23
N TYR A 5 -15.59 5.14 -7.72
CA TYR A 5 -14.71 5.83 -8.69
C TYR A 5 -13.86 6.91 -8.00
N ARG A 6 -13.47 6.65 -6.75
CA ARG A 6 -12.80 7.66 -5.95
C ARG A 6 -11.34 7.78 -6.41
N ILE A 7 -10.91 9.00 -6.69
CA ILE A 7 -9.51 9.28 -7.09
C ILE A 7 -8.61 9.34 -5.84
N VAL A 8 -9.08 9.96 -4.77
CA VAL A 8 -8.29 10.16 -3.55
C VAL A 8 -8.75 9.18 -2.47
N PRO A 9 -7.84 8.48 -1.76
CA PRO A 9 -8.21 7.61 -0.63
C PRO A 9 -9.13 8.31 0.37
N PRO A 10 -10.07 7.59 1.01
CA PRO A 10 -10.88 8.16 2.07
C PRO A 10 -10.00 8.57 3.26
N SER A 11 -10.28 9.75 3.82
CA SER A 11 -9.66 10.19 5.07
C SER A 11 -10.09 9.26 6.21
N GLN A 12 -9.22 8.34 6.62
CA GLN A 12 -9.40 7.61 7.87
C GLN A 12 -8.76 8.41 9.00
N ILE A 13 -9.58 9.13 9.74
CA ILE A 13 -9.15 9.85 10.92
C ILE A 13 -9.00 8.83 12.06
N LYS A 14 -7.78 8.32 12.27
CA LYS A 14 -7.44 7.56 13.47
C LYS A 14 -7.17 8.55 14.60
N THR A 15 -8.21 9.13 15.17
CA THR A 15 -8.09 9.98 16.37
C THR A 15 -8.25 9.12 17.60
N ALA A 16 -7.19 9.01 18.40
CA ALA A 16 -7.36 8.63 19.80
C ALA A 16 -8.12 9.77 20.50
N SER A 17 -9.32 9.47 21.00
CA SER A 17 -10.20 10.45 21.64
C SER A 17 -9.61 10.89 22.98
N ILE A 18 -9.81 12.16 23.32
CA ILE A 18 -9.44 12.75 24.61
C ILE A 18 -10.70 12.95 25.48
N SER A 19 -11.88 12.51 25.00
CA SER A 19 -13.17 12.77 25.66
C SER A 19 -13.18 12.38 27.14
N ASP A 20 -12.54 11.27 27.46
CA ASP A 20 -12.61 10.65 28.79
C ASP A 20 -11.57 11.23 29.75
N THR A 21 -10.58 11.95 29.21
CA THR A 21 -9.48 12.58 29.95
C THR A 21 -9.54 14.10 29.89
N ALA A 22 -10.48 14.66 29.13
CA ALA A 22 -10.64 16.09 28.96
C ALA A 22 -11.29 16.71 30.21
N GLY A 23 -10.65 17.74 30.75
CA GLY A 23 -11.27 18.61 31.75
C GLY A 23 -12.34 19.50 31.13
N SER A 24 -12.94 20.37 31.94
CA SER A 24 -14.00 21.31 31.51
C SER A 24 -13.62 22.22 30.34
N LEU A 25 -12.32 22.41 30.08
CA LEU A 25 -11.81 23.24 28.98
C LEU A 25 -11.42 22.43 27.73
N GLY A 26 -11.73 21.13 27.69
CA GLY A 26 -11.39 20.25 26.57
C GLY A 26 -9.92 19.80 26.52
N LEU A 27 -9.10 20.20 27.51
CA LEU A 27 -7.70 19.82 27.62
C LEU A 27 -7.54 18.52 28.44
N HIS A 28 -6.64 17.64 28.01
CA HIS A 28 -6.24 16.44 28.76
C HIS A 28 -5.71 16.80 30.16
N ASP A 29 -6.33 16.29 31.23
CA ASP A 29 -5.87 16.50 32.61
C ASP A 29 -4.61 15.66 32.88
N THR A 30 -3.45 16.30 32.86
CA THR A 30 -2.16 15.64 33.07
C THR A 30 -1.89 15.26 34.53
N LEU A 31 -2.57 15.90 35.49
CA LEU A 31 -2.33 15.66 36.90
C LEU A 31 -3.02 14.38 37.37
N ARG A 32 -4.21 14.08 36.84
CA ARG A 32 -4.97 12.87 37.20
C ARG A 32 -4.61 11.66 36.35
N TYR A 33 -4.34 11.88 35.06
CA TYR A 33 -4.20 10.80 34.09
C TYR A 33 -2.77 10.67 33.54
N GLY A 34 -1.83 11.49 34.01
CA GLY A 34 -0.42 11.44 33.62
C GLY A 34 -0.14 12.07 32.26
N ILE A 35 1.02 11.74 31.69
CA ILE A 35 1.44 12.30 30.39
C ILE A 35 0.56 11.79 29.25
N ARG A 36 0.25 12.69 28.31
CA ARG A 36 -0.59 12.38 27.16
C ARG A 36 0.10 11.40 26.22
N SER A 37 -0.61 10.33 25.82
CA SER A 37 -0.10 9.34 24.86
C SER A 37 0.35 9.98 23.55
N ILE A 38 1.52 9.55 23.03
CA ILE A 38 2.06 10.05 21.75
C ILE A 38 1.06 9.82 20.61
N ALA A 39 0.34 8.69 20.61
CA ALA A 39 -0.68 8.37 19.60
C ALA A 39 -1.87 9.33 19.58
N THR A 40 -2.08 10.08 20.66
CA THR A 40 -3.09 11.14 20.68
C THR A 40 -2.51 12.47 20.16
N GLN A 41 -1.19 12.67 20.27
CA GLN A 41 -0.47 13.89 19.83
C GLN A 41 -0.14 13.84 18.34
N THR A 42 0.30 12.67 17.88
CA THR A 42 0.41 12.36 16.47
C THR A 42 -1.01 12.05 16.00
N ARG A 43 -1.65 13.00 15.31
CA ARG A 43 -2.74 12.61 14.41
C ARG A 43 -2.08 11.70 13.37
N GLY A 44 -2.26 10.38 13.51
CA GLY A 44 -1.89 9.41 12.48
C GLY A 44 -2.47 9.92 11.17
N GLY A 45 -1.59 10.43 10.31
CA GLY A 45 -1.92 11.54 9.43
C GLY A 45 -2.79 11.07 8.29
N GLU A 46 -3.82 11.81 7.95
CA GLU A 46 -4.59 11.60 6.72
C GLU A 46 -3.66 11.50 5.49
N PHE A 47 -2.53 12.18 5.56
CA PHE A 47 -1.44 12.12 4.59
C PHE A 47 -0.75 10.75 4.53
N GLU A 48 -0.42 10.13 5.67
CA GLU A 48 0.19 8.79 5.72
C GLU A 48 -0.79 7.74 5.16
N ASN A 49 -2.06 7.84 5.54
CA ASN A 49 -3.13 7.01 4.97
C ASN A 49 -3.27 7.25 3.47
N ARG A 50 -3.10 8.49 3.01
CA ARG A 50 -3.15 8.82 1.58
C ARG A 50 -1.98 8.20 0.84
N ILE A 51 -0.74 8.31 1.33
CA ILE A 51 0.43 7.71 0.70
C ILE A 51 0.26 6.20 0.60
N THR A 52 -0.07 5.56 1.72
CA THR A 52 -0.18 4.09 1.79
C THR A 52 -1.28 3.51 0.90
N LYS A 53 -2.40 4.22 0.72
CA LYS A 53 -3.56 3.73 -0.04
C LYS A 53 -3.71 4.33 -1.44
N TRP A 54 -2.81 5.21 -1.85
CA TRP A 54 -2.93 5.95 -3.10
C TRP A 54 -3.05 4.99 -4.29
N GLU A 55 -2.08 4.07 -4.41
CA GLU A 55 -2.01 3.12 -5.51
C GLU A 55 -3.20 2.17 -5.54
N GLU A 56 -3.56 1.61 -4.38
CA GLU A 56 -4.72 0.72 -4.23
C GLU A 56 -6.02 1.41 -4.64
N THR A 57 -6.21 2.69 -4.26
CA THR A 57 -7.43 3.44 -4.58
C THR A 57 -7.51 3.72 -6.09
N GLN A 58 -6.39 4.11 -6.71
CA GLN A 58 -6.32 4.33 -8.16
C GLN A 58 -6.59 3.05 -8.95
N ASP A 59 -6.02 1.92 -8.51
CA ASP A 59 -6.22 0.62 -9.15
C ASP A 59 -7.68 0.16 -9.06
N ASN A 60 -8.29 0.27 -7.88
CA ASN A 60 -9.71 -0.03 -7.70
C ASN A 60 -10.61 0.82 -8.59
N ALA A 61 -10.31 2.12 -8.72
CA ALA A 61 -11.06 3.00 -9.62
C ALA A 61 -10.96 2.53 -11.08
N ARG A 62 -9.76 2.12 -11.55
CA ARG A 62 -9.55 1.58 -12.91
C ARG A 62 -10.29 0.27 -13.13
N LEU A 63 -10.21 -0.67 -12.19
CA LEU A 63 -10.91 -1.95 -12.28
C LEU A 63 -12.43 -1.77 -12.34
N ASN A 64 -12.98 -0.83 -11.55
CA ASN A 64 -14.40 -0.49 -11.58
C ASN A 64 -14.79 0.14 -12.94
N MET A 65 -13.96 1.03 -13.50
CA MET A 65 -14.21 1.58 -14.83
C MET A 65 -14.21 0.50 -15.90
N LEU A 66 -13.25 -0.43 -15.84
CA LEU A 66 -13.16 -1.56 -16.76
C LEU A 66 -14.41 -2.45 -16.66
N ALA A 67 -14.88 -2.72 -15.44
CA ALA A 67 -16.09 -3.50 -15.18
C ALA A 67 -17.34 -2.85 -15.81
N ASN A 68 -17.45 -1.52 -15.73
CA ASN A 68 -18.57 -0.80 -16.33
C ASN A 68 -18.54 -0.80 -17.86
N LEU A 69 -17.37 -0.63 -18.45
CA LEU A 69 -17.23 -0.47 -19.90
C LEU A 69 -17.31 -1.81 -20.64
N TYR A 70 -16.67 -2.84 -20.08
CA TYR A 70 -16.46 -4.13 -20.75
C TYR A 70 -17.16 -5.30 -20.04
N GLY A 71 -17.83 -5.04 -18.92
CA GLY A 71 -18.50 -6.05 -18.11
C GLY A 71 -17.58 -6.68 -17.06
N PRO A 72 -18.14 -7.56 -16.19
CA PRO A 72 -17.45 -8.09 -15.02
C PRO A 72 -16.29 -9.05 -15.34
N SER A 73 -16.24 -9.61 -16.56
CA SER A 73 -15.18 -10.53 -16.99
C SER A 73 -13.85 -9.83 -17.24
N ALA A 74 -13.89 -8.55 -17.65
CA ALA A 74 -12.68 -7.78 -17.97
C ALA A 74 -11.75 -7.58 -16.77
N PRO A 75 -12.20 -7.09 -15.59
CA PRO A 75 -11.32 -6.96 -14.42
C PRO A 75 -10.87 -8.33 -13.90
N MET A 76 -11.73 -9.36 -13.99
CA MET A 76 -11.36 -10.72 -13.57
C MET A 76 -10.18 -11.25 -14.40
N ARG A 77 -10.24 -11.11 -15.72
CA ARG A 77 -9.16 -11.51 -16.62
C ARG A 77 -7.88 -10.72 -16.32
N LEU A 78 -7.96 -9.40 -16.16
CA LEU A 78 -6.79 -8.57 -15.86
C LEU A 78 -6.15 -8.95 -14.51
N LEU A 79 -6.95 -9.24 -13.49
CA LEU A 79 -6.45 -9.74 -12.21
C LEU A 79 -5.79 -11.11 -12.36
N MET A 80 -6.34 -12.02 -13.15
CA MET A 80 -5.72 -13.32 -13.43
C MET A 80 -4.38 -13.15 -14.16
N GLU A 81 -4.31 -12.30 -15.18
CA GLU A 81 -3.07 -11.99 -15.90
C GLU A 81 -2.01 -11.42 -14.94
N ARG A 82 -2.38 -10.48 -14.08
CA ARG A 82 -1.48 -9.95 -13.03
C ARG A 82 -0.98 -11.03 -12.08
N GLN A 83 -1.85 -11.95 -11.65
CA GLN A 83 -1.45 -13.06 -10.75
C GLN A 83 -0.47 -14.02 -11.43
N ILE A 84 -0.65 -14.29 -12.72
CA ILE A 84 0.28 -15.14 -13.50
C ILE A 84 1.62 -14.43 -13.71
N VAL A 85 1.61 -13.12 -13.92
CA VAL A 85 2.83 -12.34 -14.17
C VAL A 85 3.58 -11.99 -12.87
N SER A 86 2.88 -11.90 -11.73
CA SER A 86 3.51 -11.62 -10.43
C SER A 86 4.42 -12.76 -9.96
N THR A 87 4.11 -14.01 -10.35
CA THR A 87 4.94 -15.19 -10.06
C THR A 87 6.15 -15.24 -10.99
N SER A 88 7.13 -14.39 -10.71
CA SER A 88 8.41 -14.38 -11.43
C SER A 88 9.25 -15.61 -11.05
N PRO A 89 9.59 -16.49 -12.02
CA PRO A 89 10.39 -17.71 -11.78
C PRO A 89 11.88 -17.41 -11.53
N HIS A 90 12.25 -16.14 -11.41
CA HIS A 90 13.62 -15.71 -11.26
C HIS A 90 14.18 -16.00 -9.86
N MET A 91 15.51 -16.07 -9.81
CA MET A 91 16.29 -16.36 -8.62
C MET A 91 15.91 -15.39 -7.48
N PRO A 92 15.56 -15.91 -6.29
CA PRO A 92 15.37 -15.05 -5.12
C PRO A 92 16.67 -14.35 -4.78
N GLY A 93 16.57 -13.06 -4.43
CA GLY A 93 17.69 -12.26 -3.97
C GLY A 93 18.33 -11.33 -4.97
N MET A 94 18.15 -11.58 -6.27
CA MET A 94 18.58 -10.64 -7.28
C MET A 94 17.45 -9.66 -7.58
N PRO A 95 17.72 -8.35 -7.52
CA PRO A 95 16.71 -7.38 -7.89
C PRO A 95 16.43 -7.43 -9.39
N GLN A 96 15.15 -7.45 -9.75
CA GLN A 96 14.72 -7.42 -11.14
C GLN A 96 13.45 -6.58 -11.29
N SER A 97 13.35 -5.89 -12.42
CA SER A 97 12.13 -5.21 -12.84
C SER A 97 11.21 -6.18 -13.59
N ASN A 98 9.91 -6.14 -13.28
CA ASN A 98 8.90 -6.95 -13.97
C ASN A 98 8.07 -6.07 -14.91
N ILE A 99 8.65 -5.80 -16.09
CA ILE A 99 8.03 -4.91 -17.09
C ILE A 99 6.62 -5.35 -17.50
N HIS A 100 6.35 -6.67 -17.51
CA HIS A 100 5.05 -7.20 -17.87
C HIS A 100 4.00 -6.85 -16.82
N LEU A 101 4.38 -6.90 -15.54
CA LEU A 101 3.53 -6.46 -14.44
C LEU A 101 3.27 -4.97 -14.57
N ASP A 102 4.30 -4.17 -14.85
CA ASP A 102 4.18 -2.72 -14.98
C ASP A 102 3.20 -2.32 -16.09
N ILE A 103 3.24 -3.00 -17.23
CA ILE A 103 2.26 -2.81 -18.33
C ILE A 103 0.84 -3.14 -17.85
N LEU A 104 0.64 -4.25 -17.14
CA LEU A 104 -0.69 -4.63 -16.61
C LEU A 104 -1.16 -3.73 -15.45
N MET A 105 -0.24 -3.01 -14.80
CA MET A 105 -0.55 -1.98 -13.81
C MET A 105 -0.78 -0.60 -14.44
N GLY A 106 -0.39 -0.39 -15.69
CA GLY A 106 -0.38 0.93 -16.35
C GLY A 106 0.67 1.87 -15.77
N ARG A 107 1.81 1.32 -15.35
CA ARG A 107 2.96 2.01 -14.74
C ARG A 107 4.16 2.11 -15.70
N ASP A 108 4.02 1.63 -16.93
CA ASP A 108 5.07 1.57 -17.96
C ASP A 108 5.60 2.95 -18.39
N GLU A 109 4.79 4.00 -18.23
CA GLU A 109 5.17 5.38 -18.56
C GLU A 109 5.82 6.14 -17.39
N THR A 110 5.86 5.54 -16.18
CA THR A 110 6.36 6.21 -14.97
C THR A 110 7.62 5.54 -14.45
N LEU A 111 8.56 6.34 -13.96
CA LEU A 111 9.80 5.86 -13.35
C LEU A 111 9.86 6.27 -11.89
N ASP A 112 10.13 5.32 -11.01
CA ASP A 112 10.30 5.52 -9.57
C ASP A 112 11.79 5.37 -9.18
N PRO A 113 12.27 5.96 -8.05
CA PRO A 113 13.64 5.73 -7.59
C PRO A 113 13.99 4.25 -7.46
N THR A 114 13.01 3.39 -7.15
CA THR A 114 13.20 1.93 -7.09
C THR A 114 13.66 1.32 -8.40
N ASP A 115 13.30 1.90 -9.55
CA ASP A 115 13.72 1.44 -10.88
C ASP A 115 15.19 1.78 -11.16
N PHE A 116 15.65 2.94 -10.70
CA PHE A 116 17.04 3.38 -10.86
C PHE A 116 18.00 2.63 -9.93
N PHE A 117 17.58 2.38 -8.70
CA PHE A 117 18.39 1.69 -7.70
C PHE A 117 18.19 0.18 -7.68
N LEU A 118 17.33 -0.35 -8.57
CA LEU A 118 16.98 -1.76 -8.65
C LEU A 118 16.64 -2.32 -7.25
N GLY A 119 15.93 -1.58 -6.42
CA GLY A 119 15.61 -2.01 -5.04
C GLY A 119 16.81 -2.49 -4.19
N MET A 120 18.03 -2.06 -4.49
CA MET A 120 19.25 -2.48 -3.78
C MET A 120 19.41 -1.73 -2.44
N GLU A 121 18.33 -1.60 -1.68
CA GLU A 121 18.34 -0.93 -0.37
C GLU A 121 19.19 -1.68 0.66
N SER A 122 19.37 -3.01 0.48
CA SER A 122 20.10 -3.88 1.41
C SER A 122 21.40 -4.48 0.84
N GLY A 123 21.85 -4.06 -0.35
CA GLY A 123 22.99 -4.70 -1.03
C GLY A 123 22.68 -6.11 -1.56
N PRO A 124 23.61 -6.74 -2.31
CA PRO A 124 23.42 -8.08 -2.83
C PRO A 124 23.36 -9.12 -1.70
N PRO A 125 22.57 -10.20 -1.88
CA PRO A 125 22.34 -11.15 -0.83
C PRO A 125 23.58 -11.97 -0.49
N LEU A 126 23.77 -12.20 0.81
CA LEU A 126 24.92 -12.93 1.35
C LEU A 126 24.84 -14.44 1.08
N SER A 127 23.63 -15.01 0.96
CA SER A 127 23.39 -16.43 0.70
C SER A 127 22.07 -16.65 -0.04
N VAL A 128 22.16 -17.11 -1.29
CA VAL A 128 21.00 -17.41 -2.15
C VAL A 128 20.14 -18.55 -1.58
N HIS A 129 20.75 -19.49 -0.84
CA HIS A 129 20.03 -20.60 -0.21
C HIS A 129 19.02 -20.13 0.84
N ASN A 130 19.44 -19.19 1.71
CA ASN A 130 18.57 -18.67 2.77
C ASN A 130 17.40 -17.86 2.19
N GLU A 131 17.61 -17.19 1.05
CA GLU A 131 16.55 -16.46 0.38
C GLU A 131 15.57 -17.36 -0.36
N MET A 132 16.05 -18.47 -0.93
CA MET A 132 15.20 -19.53 -1.46
C MET A 132 14.30 -20.10 -0.35
N GLU A 133 14.86 -20.44 0.80
CA GLU A 133 14.11 -20.94 1.97
C GLU A 133 13.02 -19.94 2.40
N LYS A 134 13.37 -18.66 2.52
CA LYS A 134 12.42 -17.58 2.85
C LYS A 134 11.32 -17.40 1.80
N LYS A 135 11.65 -17.46 0.50
CA LYS A 135 10.67 -17.27 -0.60
C LYS A 135 9.73 -18.46 -0.71
N LEU A 136 10.25 -19.68 -0.61
CA LEU A 136 9.49 -20.93 -0.78
C LEU A 136 8.83 -21.39 0.53
N ARG A 137 9.15 -20.77 1.67
CA ARG A 137 8.70 -21.19 3.01
C ARG A 137 9.00 -22.67 3.27
N LEU A 138 10.17 -23.11 2.83
CA LEU A 138 10.74 -24.43 3.13
C LEU A 138 11.36 -24.42 4.52
#